data_AF-A0A353H028-F1
#
_entry.id   AF-A0A353H028-F1
#
_cell.length_a   1.000
_cell.length_b   1.000
_cell.length_c   1.000
_cell.angle_alpha   90.00
_cell.angle_beta   90.00
_cell.angle_gamma   90.00
#
_symmetry.space_group_name_H-M   'P 1'
#
loop_
_entity.id
_entity.type
_entity.pdbx_description
1 polymer ?
#
loop_
_entity_poly.entity_id
_entity_poly.type
_entity_poly.pdbx_seq_one_letter_code
_entity_poly.pdbx_strand_id
1 'polypeptide(L)'
;MPVIGQDCHVTLSHPAINGGNAYGFLLNEEPGGSSRPGGVQITRQVSSDGSILVWVLFDVVLADHAINPDGSAHAKSRMQDYNMLMSYLAQQSDLILTTPMGAIVNLFAIGFTADERHLPYSSLVKCQLNNSGIYFPPVDANTLNLSVWDGTLTWETSYWR
;
A
#
# COMPACT_ATOMS: atom_id res chain seq x y z
N MET A 1 -14.27 3.33 6.15
CA MET A 1 -12.95 3.29 5.49
C MET A 1 -11.98 2.67 6.48
N PRO A 2 -11.13 1.70 6.07
CA PRO A 2 -10.19 1.08 6.99
C PRO A 2 -9.19 2.11 7.54
N VAL A 3 -8.93 2.07 8.84
CA VAL A 3 -8.00 2.95 9.55
C VAL A 3 -6.67 2.23 9.73
N ILE A 4 -5.59 2.83 9.23
CA ILE A 4 -4.23 2.30 9.39
C ILE A 4 -3.83 2.38 10.86
N GLY A 5 -3.25 1.30 11.38
CA GLY A 5 -2.90 1.16 12.80
C GLY A 5 -4.06 0.79 13.71
N GLN A 6 -5.26 0.60 13.17
CA GLN A 6 -6.41 0.03 13.90
C GLN A 6 -6.95 -1.20 13.18
N ASP A 7 -7.44 -1.05 11.95
CA ASP A 7 -8.05 -2.12 11.16
C ASP A 7 -7.04 -2.87 10.27
N CYS A 8 -5.93 -2.21 9.93
CA CYS A 8 -4.96 -2.71 8.96
C CYS A 8 -3.59 -2.03 9.10
N HIS A 9 -2.57 -2.57 8.43
CA HIS A 9 -1.22 -1.98 8.41
C HIS A 9 -1.01 -1.06 7.21
N VAL A 10 -1.63 -1.40 6.07
CA VAL A 10 -1.58 -0.61 4.83
C VAL A 10 -2.93 -0.68 4.14
N THR A 11 -3.17 0.27 3.23
CA THR A 11 -4.32 0.20 2.32
C THR A 11 -3.90 0.28 0.86
N LEU A 12 -4.62 -0.45 0.01
CA LEU A 12 -4.56 -0.29 -1.44
C LEU A 12 -5.86 0.35 -1.94
N SER A 13 -5.76 1.23 -2.92
CA SER A 13 -6.91 1.77 -3.64
C SER A 13 -6.61 1.91 -5.12
N HIS A 14 -7.64 1.76 -5.94
CA HIS A 14 -7.60 1.90 -7.38
C HIS A 14 -9.02 2.21 -7.88
N PRO A 15 -9.24 3.16 -8.81
CA PRO A 15 -10.58 3.60 -9.21
C PRO A 15 -11.49 2.46 -9.71
N ALA A 16 -10.92 1.46 -10.38
CA ALA A 16 -11.68 0.33 -10.93
C ALA A 16 -11.97 -0.80 -9.92
N ILE A 17 -11.41 -0.76 -8.70
CA ILE A 17 -11.53 -1.83 -7.70
C ILE A 17 -12.25 -1.30 -6.47
N ASN A 18 -13.15 -2.10 -5.90
CA ASN A 18 -13.85 -1.75 -4.65
C ASN A 18 -14.57 -0.38 -4.72
N GLY A 19 -15.03 -0.01 -5.92
CA GLY A 19 -15.64 1.29 -6.18
C GLY A 19 -14.72 2.49 -5.92
N GLY A 20 -13.40 2.31 -6.03
CA GLY A 20 -12.39 3.31 -5.71
C GLY A 20 -12.04 3.41 -4.22
N ASN A 21 -12.77 2.71 -3.34
CA ASN A 21 -12.53 2.79 -1.90
C ASN A 21 -11.28 2.01 -1.49
N ALA A 22 -10.55 2.55 -0.52
CA ALA A 22 -9.39 1.90 0.05
C ALA A 22 -9.75 0.58 0.75
N TYR A 23 -8.91 -0.43 0.55
CA TYR A 23 -9.00 -1.73 1.20
C TYR A 23 -7.75 -1.99 2.04
N GLY A 24 -7.96 -2.33 3.31
CA GLY A 24 -6.90 -2.58 4.27
C GLY A 24 -6.36 -4.01 4.21
N PHE A 25 -5.05 -4.15 4.31
CA PHE A 25 -4.32 -5.42 4.39
C PHE A 25 -3.47 -5.51 5.66
N LEU A 26 -3.31 -6.74 6.14
CA LEU A 26 -2.40 -7.05 7.24
C LEU A 26 -1.03 -7.45 6.69
N LEU A 27 0.04 -6.96 7.32
CA LEU A 27 1.41 -7.26 6.92
C LEU A 27 2.06 -8.22 7.93
N ASN A 28 3.05 -8.96 7.46
CA ASN A 28 3.91 -9.72 8.35
C ASN A 28 4.81 -8.76 9.12
N GLU A 29 4.68 -8.76 10.45
CA GLU A 29 5.50 -7.94 11.34
C GLU A 29 6.75 -8.67 11.85
N GLU A 30 6.82 -10.00 11.70
CA GLU A 30 7.88 -10.78 12.33
C GLU A 30 9.27 -10.50 11.71
N PRO A 31 10.28 -10.09 12.51
CA PRO A 31 11.63 -9.80 12.02
C PRO A 31 12.42 -11.00 11.45
N GLY A 32 11.85 -12.22 11.48
CA GLY A 32 12.49 -13.44 10.99
C GLY A 32 11.57 -14.37 10.17
N GLY A 33 10.32 -13.98 9.93
CA GLY A 33 9.34 -14.80 9.19
C GLY A 33 9.51 -14.75 7.66
N SER A 34 10.37 -13.87 7.16
CA SER A 34 10.64 -13.67 5.74
C SER A 34 12.11 -13.33 5.51
N SER A 35 12.55 -13.41 4.25
CA SER A 35 13.85 -12.93 3.80
C SER A 35 13.96 -11.41 3.81
N ARG A 36 12.90 -10.69 4.21
CA ARG A 36 12.80 -9.24 4.29
C ARG A 36 12.31 -8.84 5.70
N PRO A 37 12.75 -7.69 6.23
CA PRO A 37 12.20 -7.15 7.48
C PRO A 37 10.70 -6.85 7.31
N GLY A 38 9.93 -7.02 8.38
CA GLY A 38 8.47 -6.79 8.38
C GLY A 38 8.09 -5.35 8.02
N GLY A 39 6.86 -5.19 7.53
CA GLY A 39 6.31 -3.89 7.10
C GLY A 39 6.49 -3.59 5.61
N VAL A 40 6.69 -2.32 5.28
CA VAL A 40 6.83 -1.83 3.89
C VAL A 40 8.25 -1.33 3.66
N GLN A 41 8.96 -1.97 2.74
CA GLN A 41 10.26 -1.53 2.26
C GLN A 41 10.09 -0.72 0.98
N ILE A 42 10.72 0.45 0.92
CA ILE A 42 10.71 1.32 -0.25
C ILE A 42 12.14 1.56 -0.69
N THR A 43 12.50 1.10 -1.88
CA THR A 43 13.78 1.40 -2.53
C THR A 43 13.54 2.43 -3.61
N ARG A 44 14.34 3.51 -3.63
CA ARG A 44 14.30 4.54 -4.67
C ARG A 44 15.63 4.55 -5.41
N GLN A 45 15.58 4.39 -6.72
CA GLN A 45 16.74 4.59 -7.59
C GLN A 45 16.52 5.87 -8.36
N VAL A 46 17.49 6.77 -8.24
CA VAL A 46 17.55 8.00 -9.03
C VAL A 46 18.53 7.75 -10.16
N SER A 47 18.05 7.84 -11.39
CA SER A 47 18.87 7.73 -12.59
C SER A 47 19.56 9.06 -12.90
N SER A 48 20.61 9.02 -13.72
CA SER A 48 21.39 10.21 -14.10
C SER A 48 20.60 11.28 -14.87
N ASP A 49 19.47 10.89 -15.47
CA ASP A 49 18.52 11.79 -16.16
C ASP A 49 17.50 12.44 -15.20
N GLY A 50 17.59 12.16 -13.90
CA GLY A 50 16.67 12.65 -12.88
C GLY A 50 15.38 11.84 -12.75
N SER A 51 15.21 10.75 -13.53
CA SER A 51 14.09 9.84 -13.35
C SER A 51 14.23 9.06 -12.04
N ILE A 52 13.10 8.81 -11.39
CA ILE A 52 13.04 8.08 -10.12
C ILE A 52 12.22 6.82 -10.34
N LEU A 53 12.86 5.68 -10.09
CA LEU A 53 12.22 4.37 -10.00
C LEU A 53 12.05 3.99 -8.54
N VAL A 54 10.89 3.46 -8.21
CA VAL A 54 10.52 3.04 -6.86
C VAL A 54 10.13 1.57 -6.89
N TRP A 55 10.73 0.80 -6.01
CA TRP A 55 10.29 -0.56 -5.67
C TRP A 55 9.68 -0.51 -4.28
N VAL A 56 8.42 -0.89 -4.18
CA VAL A 56 7.73 -1.04 -2.90
C VAL A 56 7.48 -2.51 -2.65
N LEU A 57 8.04 -3.03 -1.58
CA LEU A 57 7.98 -4.45 -1.23
C LEU A 57 7.35 -4.60 0.14
N PHE A 58 6.40 -5.51 0.27
CA PHE A 58 5.69 -5.79 1.52
C PHE A 58 5.10 -7.20 1.48
N ASP A 59 4.96 -7.81 2.65
CA ASP A 59 4.50 -9.20 2.77
C ASP A 59 3.11 -9.20 3.42
N VAL A 60 2.08 -9.54 2.66
CA VAL A 60 0.69 -9.60 3.13
C VAL A 60 0.44 -10.93 3.84
N VAL A 61 -0.19 -10.88 5.01
CA VAL A 61 -0.63 -12.07 5.76
C VAL A 61 -2.13 -12.21 5.64
N LEU A 62 -2.56 -13.39 5.20
CA LEU A 62 -3.96 -13.74 4.98
C LEU A 62 -4.34 -14.92 5.87
N ALA A 63 -5.34 -14.78 6.74
CA ALA A 63 -5.81 -15.87 7.60
C ALA A 63 -7.26 -15.64 8.07
N ASP A 64 -8.02 -16.71 8.29
CA ASP A 64 -9.43 -16.63 8.71
C ASP A 64 -9.61 -16.18 10.17
N HIS A 65 -8.53 -16.23 10.96
CA HIS A 65 -8.49 -15.80 12.37
C HIS A 65 -7.39 -14.77 12.59
N ALA A 66 -7.12 -13.93 11.59
CA ALA A 66 -6.16 -12.85 11.73
C ALA A 66 -6.64 -11.83 12.79
N ILE A 67 -5.68 -11.14 13.41
CA ILE A 67 -5.93 -10.10 14.41
C ILE A 67 -5.50 -8.76 13.82
N ASN A 68 -6.35 -7.76 13.99
CA ASN A 68 -6.09 -6.39 13.59
C ASN A 68 -5.05 -5.73 14.50
N PRO A 69 -4.39 -4.63 14.06
CA PRO A 69 -3.48 -3.86 14.92
C PRO A 69 -4.07 -3.40 16.26
N ASP A 70 -5.37 -3.12 16.33
CA ASP A 70 -6.07 -2.76 17.57
C ASP A 70 -6.36 -3.95 18.51
N GLY A 71 -6.02 -5.17 18.10
CA GLY A 71 -6.28 -6.41 18.83
C GLY A 71 -7.65 -7.04 18.56
N SER A 72 -8.50 -6.43 17.75
CA SER A 72 -9.79 -7.00 17.35
C SER A 72 -9.64 -8.11 16.31
N ALA A 73 -10.66 -8.97 16.19
CA ALA A 73 -10.67 -10.01 15.16
C ALA A 73 -10.82 -9.41 13.76
N HIS A 74 -10.02 -9.88 12.81
CA HIS A 74 -10.15 -9.48 11.41
C HIS A 74 -11.46 -10.00 10.84
N ALA A 75 -12.28 -9.09 10.31
CA ALA A 75 -13.65 -9.43 9.89
C ALA A 75 -13.71 -10.18 8.55
N LYS A 76 -12.65 -10.11 7.73
CA LYS A 76 -12.60 -10.70 6.40
C LYS A 76 -11.94 -12.08 6.46
N SER A 77 -12.42 -12.99 5.62
CA SER A 77 -11.81 -14.30 5.45
C SER A 77 -10.54 -14.21 4.60
N ARG A 78 -9.67 -15.21 4.76
CA ARG A 78 -8.45 -15.39 3.94
C ARG A 78 -8.76 -15.30 2.45
N MET A 79 -9.85 -15.91 2.00
CA MET A 79 -10.25 -15.94 0.60
C MET A 79 -10.70 -14.55 0.10
N GLN A 80 -11.41 -13.78 0.93
CA GLN A 80 -11.85 -12.42 0.57
C GLN A 80 -10.65 -11.49 0.38
N ASP A 81 -9.71 -11.50 1.33
CA ASP A 81 -8.50 -10.70 1.22
C ASP A 81 -7.65 -11.13 0.02
N TYR A 82 -7.53 -12.44 -0.23
CA TYR A 82 -6.78 -12.97 -1.38
C TYR A 82 -7.34 -12.44 -2.70
N ASN A 83 -8.65 -12.61 -2.94
CA ASN A 83 -9.30 -12.16 -4.17
C ASN A 83 -9.14 -10.64 -4.37
N MET A 84 -9.21 -9.88 -3.28
CA MET A 84 -9.02 -8.45 -3.33
C MET A 84 -7.57 -8.07 -3.68
N LEU A 85 -6.59 -8.71 -3.05
CA LEU A 85 -5.18 -8.50 -3.34
C LEU A 85 -4.86 -8.82 -4.81
N MET A 86 -5.34 -9.95 -5.32
CA MET A 86 -5.14 -10.32 -6.72
C MET A 86 -5.79 -9.33 -7.69
N SER A 87 -6.95 -8.77 -7.34
CA SER A 87 -7.60 -7.73 -8.14
C SER A 87 -6.69 -6.50 -8.27
N TYR A 88 -6.06 -6.07 -7.18
CA TYR A 88 -5.12 -4.96 -7.15
C TYR A 88 -3.83 -5.25 -7.94
N LEU A 89 -3.25 -6.44 -7.75
CA LEU A 89 -2.03 -6.84 -8.46
C LEU A 89 -2.25 -7.02 -9.98
N ALA A 90 -3.49 -7.21 -10.43
CA ALA A 90 -3.83 -7.24 -11.85
C ALA A 90 -3.86 -5.84 -12.51
N GLN A 91 -3.80 -4.75 -11.74
CA GLN A 91 -3.84 -3.40 -12.30
C GLN A 91 -2.47 -2.97 -12.85
N GLN A 92 -2.53 -2.24 -13.97
CA GLN A 92 -1.34 -1.78 -14.72
C GLN A 92 -1.04 -0.28 -14.55
N SER A 93 -1.84 0.44 -13.76
CA SER A 93 -1.62 1.85 -13.43
C SER A 93 -2.41 2.24 -12.18
N ASP A 94 -2.19 3.47 -11.71
CA ASP A 94 -3.08 4.21 -10.79
C ASP A 94 -3.37 3.55 -9.44
N LEU A 95 -2.53 2.59 -9.05
CA LEU A 95 -2.64 1.97 -7.74
C LEU A 95 -2.01 2.90 -6.71
N ILE A 96 -2.71 3.10 -5.61
CA ILE A 96 -2.26 3.93 -4.50
C ILE A 96 -2.07 3.00 -3.30
N LEU A 97 -0.84 2.97 -2.78
CA LEU A 97 -0.50 2.32 -1.53
C LEU A 97 -0.38 3.37 -0.42
N THR A 98 -1.24 3.30 0.58
CA THR A 98 -1.14 4.15 1.76
C THR A 98 -0.50 3.37 2.90
N THR A 99 0.54 3.96 3.48
CA THR A 99 1.30 3.45 4.63
C THR A 99 1.17 4.44 5.79
N PRO A 100 1.60 4.08 7.02
CA PRO A 100 1.68 5.05 8.12
C PRO A 100 2.56 6.27 7.80
N MET A 101 3.49 6.17 6.86
CA MET A 101 4.38 7.27 6.44
C MET A 101 3.78 8.14 5.34
N GLY A 102 2.64 7.76 4.76
CA GLY A 102 1.99 8.50 3.68
C GLY A 102 1.61 7.62 2.50
N ALA A 103 1.05 8.26 1.48
CA ALA A 103 0.55 7.62 0.27
C ALA A 103 1.57 7.66 -0.87
N ILE A 104 1.74 6.51 -1.52
CA ILE A 104 2.56 6.32 -2.71
C ILE A 104 1.60 6.08 -3.87
N VAL A 105 1.62 6.99 -4.85
CA VAL A 105 0.68 7.01 -5.97
C VAL A 105 1.33 6.50 -7.26
N ASN A 106 0.50 6.23 -8.27
CA ASN A 106 0.92 5.78 -9.59
C ASN A 106 1.81 4.52 -9.55
N LEU A 107 1.41 3.57 -8.69
CA LEU A 107 2.01 2.25 -8.60
C LEU A 107 1.28 1.27 -9.51
N PHE A 108 1.94 0.17 -9.83
CA PHE A 108 1.39 -1.02 -10.47
C PHE A 108 2.37 -2.19 -10.36
N ALA A 109 1.87 -3.39 -10.62
CA ALA A 109 2.69 -4.59 -10.65
C ALA A 109 3.45 -4.69 -11.98
N ILE A 110 4.79 -4.78 -11.93
CA ILE A 110 5.65 -5.06 -13.09
C ILE A 110 6.64 -6.14 -12.72
N GLY A 111 6.76 -7.16 -13.58
CA GLY A 111 7.74 -8.23 -13.42
C GLY A 111 7.38 -9.15 -12.26
N PHE A 112 8.26 -9.26 -11.26
CA PHE A 112 8.00 -10.04 -10.05
C PHE A 112 6.88 -9.37 -9.26
N THR A 113 5.69 -9.97 -9.29
CA THR A 113 4.46 -9.34 -8.78
C THR A 113 4.09 -9.88 -7.41
N ALA A 114 4.13 -11.21 -7.26
CA ALA A 114 3.88 -11.88 -6.00
C ALA A 114 4.66 -13.20 -5.90
N ASP A 115 5.09 -13.56 -4.70
CA ASP A 115 5.52 -14.91 -4.31
C ASP A 115 4.69 -15.37 -3.13
N GLU A 116 4.06 -16.53 -3.29
CA GLU A 116 2.99 -16.98 -2.41
C GLU A 116 3.38 -18.26 -1.70
N ARG A 117 3.18 -18.27 -0.38
CA ARG A 117 3.31 -19.47 0.44
C ARG A 117 2.02 -19.72 1.19
N HIS A 118 1.32 -20.80 0.81
CA HIS A 118 0.11 -21.24 1.50
C HIS A 118 0.46 -22.24 2.61
N LEU A 119 0.11 -21.88 3.84
CA LEU A 119 0.19 -22.71 5.02
C LEU A 119 -1.23 -23.23 5.36
N PRO A 120 -1.36 -24.26 6.22
CA PRO A 120 -2.68 -24.82 6.56
C PRO A 120 -3.70 -23.76 7.02
N TYR A 121 -3.27 -22.78 7.82
CA TYR A 121 -4.15 -21.79 8.44
C TYR A 121 -3.92 -20.35 7.98
N SER A 122 -2.90 -20.12 7.15
CA SER A 122 -2.54 -18.77 6.70
C SER A 122 -1.91 -18.80 5.31
N SER A 123 -1.77 -17.64 4.69
CA SER A 123 -1.00 -17.48 3.46
C SER A 123 -0.16 -16.22 3.57
N LEU A 124 1.08 -16.31 3.13
CA LEU A 124 2.00 -15.19 3.09
C LEU A 124 2.27 -14.86 1.63
N VAL A 125 1.98 -13.62 1.23
CA VAL A 125 2.08 -13.13 -0.15
C VAL A 125 3.07 -11.98 -0.19
N LYS A 126 4.26 -12.25 -0.72
CA LYS A 126 5.32 -11.25 -0.88
C LYS A 126 5.03 -10.42 -2.12
N CYS A 127 4.57 -9.19 -1.93
CA CYS A 127 4.19 -8.29 -3.00
C CYS A 127 5.36 -7.39 -3.42
N GLN A 128 5.36 -7.00 -4.69
CA GLN A 128 6.19 -5.92 -5.19
C GLN A 128 5.39 -5.03 -6.13
N LEU A 129 5.43 -3.73 -5.87
CA LEU A 129 4.84 -2.68 -6.72
C LEU A 129 5.94 -1.75 -7.21
N ASN A 130 5.74 -1.19 -8.39
CA ASN A 130 6.66 -0.26 -9.03
C ASN A 130 5.89 0.94 -9.57
N ASN A 131 6.55 2.08 -9.78
CA ASN A 131 5.92 3.26 -10.39
C ASN A 131 6.09 3.31 -11.91
N SER A 132 5.23 4.08 -12.59
CA SER A 132 5.34 4.37 -14.02
C SER A 132 5.87 5.78 -14.22
N GLY A 133 6.95 5.94 -15.00
CA GLY A 133 7.47 7.26 -15.34
C GLY A 133 8.02 8.05 -14.15
N ILE A 134 7.87 9.38 -14.18
CA ILE A 134 8.39 10.27 -13.13
C ILE A 134 7.64 10.01 -11.82
N TYR A 135 8.34 9.50 -10.81
CA TYR A 135 7.80 9.37 -9.47
C TYR A 135 7.72 10.72 -8.78
N PHE A 136 6.54 11.04 -8.24
CA PHE A 136 6.36 12.16 -7.31
C PHE A 136 6.40 11.63 -5.87
N PRO A 137 7.19 12.23 -4.97
CA PRO A 137 7.28 11.79 -3.59
C PRO A 137 5.91 11.86 -2.89
N PRO A 138 5.70 11.08 -1.81
CA PRO A 138 4.48 11.14 -1.03
C PRO A 138 4.22 12.58 -0.59
N VAL A 139 2.99 13.02 -0.79
CA VAL A 139 2.56 14.36 -0.39
C VAL A 139 2.60 14.44 1.13
N ASP A 140 3.18 15.51 1.68
CA ASP A 140 3.16 15.76 3.12
C ASP A 140 1.71 15.88 3.62
N ALA A 141 1.31 14.99 4.53
CA ALA A 141 -0.08 14.85 4.96
C ALA A 141 -0.63 16.12 5.65
N ASN A 142 0.23 16.83 6.40
CA ASN A 142 -0.17 18.09 7.03
C ASN A 142 -0.43 19.16 5.97
N THR A 143 0.48 19.29 5.01
CA THR A 143 0.37 20.24 3.91
C THR A 143 -0.84 19.92 3.01
N LEU A 144 -1.15 18.63 2.79
CA LEU A 144 -2.34 18.21 2.04
C LEU A 144 -3.64 18.59 2.77
N ASN A 145 -3.71 18.31 4.08
CA ASN A 145 -4.87 18.68 4.90
C ASN A 145 -5.09 20.20 4.97
N LEU A 146 -4.01 20.98 4.94
CA LEU A 146 -4.09 22.44 4.88
C LEU A 146 -4.33 22.98 3.46
N SER A 147 -4.07 22.15 2.44
CA SER A 147 -4.38 22.43 1.03
C SER A 147 -5.81 21.99 0.73
N VAL A 148 -6.79 22.48 1.48
CA VAL A 148 -8.22 22.39 1.10
C VAL A 148 -8.68 23.74 0.56
N TRP A 149 -9.78 23.78 -0.19
CA TRP A 149 -10.39 25.05 -0.58
C TRP A 149 -10.75 25.83 0.70
N ASP A 150 -10.27 27.07 0.82
CA ASP A 150 -10.31 27.91 2.03
C ASP A 150 -9.40 27.48 3.21
N GLY A 151 -8.37 26.67 2.96
CA GLY A 151 -7.33 26.34 3.94
C GLY A 151 -6.38 27.51 4.28
N THR A 152 -5.48 27.31 5.24
CA THR A 152 -4.51 28.35 5.67
C THR A 152 -3.33 28.53 4.72
N LEU A 153 -3.16 27.64 3.74
CA LEU A 153 -2.11 27.75 2.73
C LEU A 153 -2.52 28.72 1.63
N THR A 154 -1.57 29.54 1.19
CA THR A 154 -1.73 30.43 0.03
C THR A 154 -1.72 29.63 -1.27
N TRP A 155 -2.15 30.24 -2.38
CA TRP A 155 -2.01 29.65 -3.72
C TRP A 155 -0.57 29.17 -4.01
N GLU A 156 0.43 29.96 -3.57
CA GLU A 156 1.85 29.66 -3.70
C GLU A 156 2.36 28.57 -2.75
N THR A 157 1.58 28.07 -1.79
CA THR A 157 2.03 27.06 -0.83
C THR A 157 1.11 25.84 -0.78
N SER A 158 -0.01 25.89 -1.49
CA SER A 158 -0.96 24.78 -1.61
C SER A 158 -0.61 23.82 -2.75
N TYR A 159 -1.17 22.62 -2.71
CA TYR A 159 -1.06 21.62 -3.79
C TYR A 159 -2.04 21.84 -4.96
N TRP A 160 -2.99 22.79 -4.87
CA TRP A 160 -4.00 23.04 -5.92
C TRP A 160 -3.50 23.86 -7.12
N ARG A 161 -2.18 24.07 -7.24
CA ARG A 161 -1.60 24.87 -8.31
C ARG A 161 -1.94 24.36 -9.71
#